data_AF-A0A243RDA7-F1
#
_entry.id   AF-A0A243RDA7-F1
#
_cell.length_a   1.000
_cell.length_b   1.000
_cell.length_c   1.000
_cell.angle_alpha   90.00
_cell.angle_beta   90.00
_cell.angle_gamma   90.00
#
_symmetry.space_group_name_H-M   'P 1'
#
loop_
_entity.id
_entity.type
_entity.pdbx_description
1 polymer ?
#
loop_
_entity_poly.entity_id
_entity_poly.type
_entity_poly.pdbx_seq_one_letter_code
_entity_poly.pdbx_strand_id
1 'polypeptide(L)'
;MIGGGVAGCSVAYHLARLGWSEVILVERHELTEGTTWHSAGFVGQLRSTVTQTKMIMYSAGLYPELAELTGMDPGWRGVGGLRLATTPERVEESLRLAGAGETYGLGLSVLSGAEAKEMLPLLDVRDVRAALWLPGDGWLDPALLARALAAGAEKLGVRIFTGTRVTGVDVVGGEVAGVRLALGAEEWSVQADTVVIAAGAASGRVGRLAGVDIPVVPIKHQYVVTEPFDVPSSMPTVRDPDNIVYFREEGGGILVGGYIRTPEIWDTGNPLEEPRTLFEADMPKFQESWESAARRVPALGRTGIVKVVHGPEAFTPDGEFLLGETAVRGLWAAAGFCVHGLAAAGGVGKIMAEWIVDGSPEYEVFGMDLRRFGGHARSSSWARAKALDSYSKYYDIVYPGEERTAARPLRRSPAWVRHAELGAEFGEKSGWERVNWFESNAGPSPEAGEAPGGSGASEAREVREVPETEESREAREVGETEGVREVQEVQE
;
A
#
# COMPACT_ATOMS: atom_id res chain seq x y z
N MET A 1 -4.09 -1.63 22.29
CA MET A 1 -4.04 -1.10 20.91
C MET A 1 -3.53 0.34 20.93
N ILE A 2 -2.56 0.68 20.08
CA ILE A 2 -2.04 2.05 19.92
C ILE A 2 -2.43 2.57 18.53
N GLY A 3 -3.32 3.56 18.48
CA GLY A 3 -3.85 4.15 17.25
C GLY A 3 -5.33 3.83 17.04
N GLY A 4 -6.14 4.86 16.81
CA GLY A 4 -7.59 4.85 16.57
C GLY A 4 -7.96 5.14 15.11
N GLY A 5 -7.07 4.80 14.18
CA GLY A 5 -7.41 4.66 12.76
C GLY A 5 -8.13 3.34 12.49
N VAL A 6 -8.48 3.11 11.22
CA VAL A 6 -9.27 1.93 10.81
C VAL A 6 -8.62 0.59 11.24
N ALA A 7 -7.29 0.50 11.18
CA ALA A 7 -6.55 -0.69 11.58
C ALA A 7 -6.72 -1.00 13.07
N GLY A 8 -6.50 0.00 13.93
CA GLY A 8 -6.61 -0.17 15.39
C GLY A 8 -8.02 -0.50 15.83
N CYS A 9 -9.03 0.20 15.29
CA CYS A 9 -10.43 -0.09 15.54
C CYS A 9 -10.82 -1.50 15.07
N SER A 10 -10.35 -1.92 13.89
CA SER A 10 -10.64 -3.25 13.35
C SER A 10 -10.05 -4.36 14.21
N VAL A 11 -8.76 -4.28 14.59
CA VAL A 11 -8.13 -5.29 15.44
C VAL A 11 -8.81 -5.35 16.81
N ALA A 12 -9.14 -4.19 17.41
CA ALA A 12 -9.85 -4.15 18.70
C ALA A 12 -11.22 -4.82 18.62
N TYR A 13 -12.00 -4.53 17.57
CA TYR A 13 -13.30 -5.14 17.31
C TYR A 13 -13.20 -6.67 17.19
N HIS A 14 -12.24 -7.17 16.40
CA HIS A 14 -12.08 -8.60 16.18
C HIS A 14 -11.55 -9.35 17.42
N LEU A 15 -10.62 -8.77 18.18
CA LEU A 15 -10.19 -9.34 19.47
C LEU A 15 -11.37 -9.49 20.42
N ALA A 16 -12.20 -8.45 20.55
CA ALA A 16 -13.38 -8.49 21.40
C ALA A 16 -14.43 -9.51 20.91
N ARG A 17 -14.59 -9.68 19.59
CA ARG A 17 -15.43 -10.74 19.01
C ARG A 17 -14.95 -12.16 19.33
N LEU A 18 -13.63 -12.35 19.46
CA LEU A 18 -13.03 -13.61 19.89
C LEU A 18 -13.07 -13.80 21.42
N GLY A 19 -13.72 -12.89 22.16
CA GLY A 19 -13.96 -13.01 23.59
C GLY A 19 -12.90 -12.37 24.49
N TRP A 20 -11.94 -11.61 23.93
CA TRP A 20 -11.01 -10.83 24.75
C TRP A 20 -11.73 -9.64 25.40
N SER A 21 -11.83 -9.66 26.73
CA SER A 21 -12.58 -8.67 27.51
C SER A 21 -11.74 -7.48 28.00
N GLU A 22 -10.41 -7.60 28.05
CA GLU A 22 -9.51 -6.59 28.62
C GLU A 22 -8.76 -5.80 27.53
N VAL A 23 -9.50 -5.32 26.52
CA VAL A 23 -8.91 -4.56 25.41
C VAL A 23 -9.03 -3.05 25.67
N ILE A 24 -7.89 -2.36 25.60
CA ILE A 24 -7.81 -0.90 25.63
C ILE A 24 -7.28 -0.40 24.27
N LEU A 25 -7.95 0.60 23.70
CA LEU A 25 -7.45 1.40 22.57
C LEU A 25 -7.12 2.80 23.05
N VAL A 26 -5.92 3.27 22.71
CA VAL A 26 -5.51 4.67 22.92
C VAL A 26 -5.25 5.34 21.57
N GLU A 27 -5.81 6.52 21.40
CA GLU A 27 -5.61 7.40 20.24
C GLU A 27 -5.14 8.76 20.74
N ARG A 28 -4.09 9.28 20.10
CA ARG A 28 -3.45 10.53 20.47
C ARG A 28 -4.38 11.72 20.28
N HIS A 29 -5.15 11.72 19.20
CA HIS A 29 -6.08 12.77 18.82
C HIS A 29 -7.51 12.24 18.92
N GLU A 30 -8.40 12.59 18.00
CA GLU A 30 -9.67 11.86 17.85
C GLU A 30 -9.53 10.66 16.91
N LEU A 31 -10.50 9.74 16.98
CA LEU A 31 -10.57 8.61 16.05
C LEU A 31 -10.49 9.11 14.61
N THR A 32 -9.80 8.35 13.77
CA THR A 32 -9.63 8.57 12.32
C THR A 32 -8.67 9.70 11.90
N GLU A 33 -8.17 10.52 12.82
CA GLU A 33 -7.42 11.76 12.50
C GLU A 33 -5.97 11.56 12.00
N GLY A 34 -5.54 10.30 11.80
CA GLY A 34 -4.33 9.95 11.07
C GLY A 34 -4.52 10.03 9.55
N THR A 35 -4.24 8.93 8.84
CA THR A 35 -4.44 8.84 7.38
C THR A 35 -5.84 8.39 6.96
N THR A 36 -6.62 7.82 7.90
CA THR A 36 -7.95 7.26 7.60
C THR A 36 -8.92 8.29 7.05
N TRP A 37 -9.12 9.42 7.73
CA TRP A 37 -10.19 10.39 7.40
C TRP A 37 -10.13 10.97 5.98
N HIS A 38 -8.93 11.02 5.37
CA HIS A 38 -8.72 11.60 4.04
C HIS A 38 -8.48 10.56 2.95
N SER A 39 -8.73 9.27 3.22
CA SER A 39 -8.57 8.24 2.20
C SER A 39 -9.65 8.36 1.11
N ALA A 40 -9.33 7.93 -0.11
CA ALA A 40 -10.26 7.96 -1.23
C ALA A 40 -11.44 6.95 -1.12
N GLY A 41 -11.43 6.04 -0.14
CA GLY A 41 -12.60 5.19 0.16
C GLY A 41 -12.71 3.89 -0.64
N PHE A 42 -11.79 3.61 -1.57
CA PHE A 42 -11.92 2.44 -2.46
C PHE A 42 -11.79 1.10 -1.74
N VAL A 43 -12.67 0.17 -2.11
CA VAL A 43 -12.63 -1.24 -1.70
C VAL A 43 -12.71 -2.09 -2.96
N GLY A 44 -11.54 -2.47 -3.48
CA GLY A 44 -11.45 -3.47 -4.54
C GLY A 44 -10.90 -4.77 -4.00
N GLN A 45 -11.51 -5.91 -4.31
CA GLN A 45 -11.15 -7.21 -3.74
C GLN A 45 -9.93 -7.86 -4.39
N LEU A 46 -9.85 -7.82 -5.71
CA LEU A 46 -8.83 -8.53 -6.46
C LEU A 46 -7.41 -7.99 -6.19
N ARG A 47 -6.49 -8.88 -5.80
CA ARG A 47 -5.07 -8.59 -5.57
C ARG A 47 -4.18 -9.59 -6.30
N SER A 48 -2.89 -9.34 -6.27
CA SER A 48 -1.87 -10.19 -6.89
C SER A 48 -1.72 -11.55 -6.19
N THR A 49 -2.14 -11.65 -4.92
CA THR A 49 -2.06 -12.90 -4.13
C THR A 49 -3.44 -13.38 -3.67
N VAL A 50 -3.53 -14.70 -3.48
CA VAL A 50 -4.72 -15.37 -2.94
C VAL A 50 -5.07 -14.84 -1.55
N THR A 51 -4.07 -14.76 -0.65
CA THR A 51 -4.28 -14.32 0.72
C THR A 51 -4.86 -12.91 0.77
N GLN A 52 -4.26 -11.95 0.07
CA GLN A 52 -4.76 -10.58 0.10
C GLN A 52 -6.17 -10.49 -0.50
N THR A 53 -6.44 -11.25 -1.56
CA THR A 53 -7.77 -11.26 -2.18
C THR A 53 -8.81 -11.80 -1.21
N LYS A 54 -8.58 -12.95 -0.57
CA LYS A 54 -9.49 -13.52 0.45
C LYS A 54 -9.67 -12.61 1.66
N MET A 55 -8.59 -11.99 2.12
CA MET A 55 -8.62 -11.03 3.22
C MET A 55 -9.54 -9.85 2.90
N ILE A 56 -9.49 -9.33 1.69
CA ILE A 56 -10.34 -8.20 1.27
C ILE A 56 -11.77 -8.65 0.93
N MET A 57 -11.96 -9.87 0.43
CA MET A 57 -13.30 -10.47 0.30
C MET A 57 -14.00 -10.52 1.67
N TYR A 58 -13.27 -10.89 2.73
CA TYR A 58 -13.81 -10.83 4.10
C TYR A 58 -14.18 -9.39 4.50
N SER A 59 -13.31 -8.41 4.24
CA SER A 59 -13.62 -7.00 4.49
C SER A 59 -14.90 -6.55 3.77
N ALA A 60 -14.99 -6.81 2.47
CA ALA A 60 -16.14 -6.41 1.64
C ALA A 60 -17.43 -7.10 2.08
N GLY A 61 -17.37 -8.33 2.59
CA GLY A 61 -18.49 -9.03 3.21
C GLY A 61 -18.88 -8.46 4.58
N LEU A 62 -17.91 -8.07 5.41
CA LEU A 62 -18.16 -7.50 6.74
C LEU A 62 -18.84 -6.12 6.67
N TYR A 63 -18.42 -5.26 5.74
CA TYR A 63 -18.87 -3.87 5.70
C TYR A 63 -20.40 -3.69 5.60
N PRO A 64 -21.15 -4.36 4.73
CA PRO A 64 -22.61 -4.24 4.73
C PRO A 64 -23.25 -4.72 6.05
N GLU A 65 -22.63 -5.64 6.78
CA GLU A 65 -23.16 -6.18 8.05
C GLU A 65 -22.91 -5.26 9.25
N LEU A 66 -21.92 -4.35 9.18
CA LEU A 66 -21.54 -3.52 10.32
C LEU A 66 -22.68 -2.65 10.85
N ALA A 67 -23.60 -2.19 10.00
CA ALA A 67 -24.74 -1.40 10.46
C ALA A 67 -25.61 -2.19 11.46
N GLU A 68 -25.87 -3.47 11.17
CA GLU A 68 -26.63 -4.36 12.04
C GLU A 68 -25.83 -4.76 13.28
N LEU A 69 -24.55 -5.10 13.11
CA LEU A 69 -23.67 -5.56 14.19
C LEU A 69 -23.33 -4.45 15.19
N THR A 70 -23.13 -3.22 14.70
CA THR A 70 -22.56 -2.10 15.47
C THR A 70 -23.57 -0.98 15.70
N GLY A 71 -24.70 -0.96 14.99
CA GLY A 71 -25.69 0.12 15.06
C GLY A 71 -25.24 1.42 14.38
N MET A 72 -24.15 1.39 13.60
CA MET A 72 -23.61 2.55 12.89
C MET A 72 -23.36 2.18 11.44
N ASP A 73 -23.89 2.99 10.51
CA ASP A 73 -23.62 2.83 9.08
C ASP A 73 -22.13 3.10 8.80
N PRO A 74 -21.38 2.14 8.23
CA PRO A 74 -19.97 2.34 7.87
C PRO A 74 -19.80 3.14 6.57
N GLY A 75 -20.89 3.60 5.94
CA GLY A 75 -20.87 4.33 4.69
C GLY A 75 -20.63 3.45 3.47
N TRP A 76 -20.91 2.13 3.55
CA TRP A 76 -20.65 1.19 2.46
C TRP A 76 -21.51 1.46 1.22
N ARG A 77 -20.89 1.46 0.05
CA ARG A 77 -21.52 1.57 -1.27
C ARG A 77 -20.98 0.46 -2.17
N GLY A 78 -21.66 -0.69 -2.14
CA GLY A 78 -21.37 -1.84 -3.02
C GLY A 78 -21.86 -1.60 -4.45
N VAL A 79 -21.16 -0.73 -5.18
CA VAL A 79 -21.49 -0.34 -6.57
C VAL A 79 -20.74 -1.15 -7.62
N GLY A 80 -19.93 -2.11 -7.18
CA GLY A 80 -19.01 -2.88 -8.01
C GLY A 80 -17.79 -2.10 -8.48
N GLY A 81 -16.96 -2.76 -9.26
CA GLY A 81 -15.68 -2.25 -9.72
C GLY A 81 -15.34 -2.70 -11.13
N LEU A 82 -14.85 -1.77 -11.93
CA LEU A 82 -14.25 -2.00 -13.24
C LEU A 82 -12.75 -1.83 -13.15
N ARG A 83 -12.00 -2.84 -13.59
CA ARG A 83 -10.55 -2.75 -13.81
C ARG A 83 -10.28 -2.89 -15.30
N LEU A 84 -9.77 -1.84 -15.92
CA LEU A 84 -9.56 -1.78 -17.37
C LEU A 84 -8.20 -2.37 -17.77
N ALA A 85 -8.14 -2.91 -18.98
CA ALA A 85 -6.91 -3.31 -19.66
C ALA A 85 -6.86 -2.69 -21.06
N THR A 86 -5.82 -1.90 -21.33
CA THR A 86 -5.66 -1.17 -22.60
C THR A 86 -4.51 -1.71 -23.46
N THR A 87 -3.61 -2.47 -22.84
CA THR A 87 -2.47 -3.15 -23.49
C THR A 87 -2.70 -4.67 -23.58
N PRO A 88 -2.13 -5.37 -24.58
CA PRO A 88 -2.14 -6.83 -24.64
C PRO A 88 -1.63 -7.49 -23.35
N GLU A 89 -0.54 -6.98 -22.81
CA GLU A 89 0.12 -7.50 -21.61
C GLU A 89 -0.80 -7.36 -20.38
N ARG A 90 -1.54 -6.26 -20.27
CA ARG A 90 -2.52 -6.08 -19.20
C ARG A 90 -3.73 -7.01 -19.36
N VAL A 91 -4.12 -7.35 -20.59
CA VAL A 91 -5.17 -8.35 -20.81
C VAL A 91 -4.70 -9.71 -20.28
N GLU A 92 -3.47 -10.12 -20.58
CA GLU A 92 -2.90 -11.37 -20.06
C GLU A 92 -2.81 -11.37 -18.54
N GLU A 93 -2.34 -10.27 -17.92
CA GLU A 93 -2.36 -10.11 -16.46
C GLU A 93 -3.78 -10.26 -15.92
N SER A 94 -4.76 -9.60 -16.55
CA SER A 94 -6.15 -9.60 -16.11
C SER A 94 -6.77 -10.98 -16.20
N LEU A 95 -6.49 -11.74 -17.26
CA LEU A 95 -6.95 -13.12 -17.42
C LEU A 95 -6.28 -14.07 -16.42
N ARG A 96 -4.99 -13.87 -16.12
CA ARG A 96 -4.29 -14.62 -15.06
C ARG A 96 -4.91 -14.36 -13.70
N LEU A 97 -5.20 -13.11 -13.38
CA LEU A 97 -5.85 -12.71 -12.13
C LEU A 97 -7.29 -13.22 -12.05
N ALA A 98 -8.04 -13.19 -13.16
CA ALA A 98 -9.38 -13.75 -13.26
C ALA A 98 -9.38 -15.26 -13.00
N GLY A 99 -8.50 -16.00 -13.68
CA GLY A 99 -8.35 -17.44 -13.49
C GLY A 99 -7.94 -17.80 -12.06
N ALA A 100 -7.05 -17.03 -11.42
CA ALA A 100 -6.78 -17.18 -10.01
C ALA A 100 -8.04 -16.92 -9.16
N GLY A 101 -8.74 -15.81 -9.42
CA GLY A 101 -9.99 -15.40 -8.79
C GLY A 101 -11.03 -16.50 -8.66
N GLU A 102 -11.25 -17.23 -9.76
CA GLU A 102 -12.20 -18.34 -9.82
C GLU A 102 -11.86 -19.47 -8.83
N THR A 103 -10.56 -19.78 -8.63
CA THR A 103 -10.13 -20.89 -7.74
C THR A 103 -10.51 -20.71 -6.28
N TYR A 104 -10.77 -19.47 -5.85
CA TYR A 104 -11.15 -19.14 -4.48
C TYR A 104 -12.50 -18.41 -4.39
N GLY A 105 -13.33 -18.50 -5.44
CA GLY A 105 -14.73 -18.08 -5.40
C GLY A 105 -14.95 -16.56 -5.45
N LEU A 106 -13.99 -15.80 -6.00
CA LEU A 106 -14.22 -14.37 -6.24
C LEU A 106 -15.18 -14.21 -7.42
N GLY A 107 -16.34 -13.61 -7.18
CA GLY A 107 -17.26 -13.23 -8.26
C GLY A 107 -16.63 -12.17 -9.16
N LEU A 108 -16.34 -12.53 -10.40
CA LEU A 108 -15.80 -11.64 -11.42
C LEU A 108 -16.26 -12.08 -12.82
N SER A 109 -16.30 -11.13 -13.75
CA SER A 109 -16.54 -11.39 -15.16
C SER A 109 -15.54 -10.63 -16.02
N VAL A 110 -15.08 -11.24 -17.11
CA VAL A 110 -14.31 -10.53 -18.14
C VAL A 110 -15.31 -9.92 -19.12
N LEU A 111 -15.20 -8.62 -19.34
CA LEU A 111 -16.02 -7.83 -20.25
C LEU A 111 -15.17 -7.32 -21.42
N SER A 112 -15.81 -7.17 -22.57
CA SER A 112 -15.31 -6.33 -23.66
C SER A 112 -15.41 -4.84 -23.32
N GLY A 113 -14.69 -4.00 -24.07
CA GLY A 113 -14.85 -2.54 -23.96
C GLY A 113 -16.28 -2.07 -24.23
N ALA A 114 -17.02 -2.74 -25.13
CA ALA A 114 -18.41 -2.41 -25.43
C ALA A 114 -19.34 -2.69 -24.24
N GLU A 115 -19.21 -3.85 -23.59
CA GLU A 115 -19.99 -4.17 -22.37
C GLU A 115 -19.65 -3.22 -21.22
N ALA A 116 -18.37 -2.85 -21.07
CA ALA A 116 -17.97 -1.84 -20.09
C ALA A 116 -18.61 -0.46 -20.37
N LYS A 117 -18.75 -0.07 -21.65
CA LYS A 117 -19.44 1.15 -22.07
C LYS A 117 -20.94 1.10 -21.82
N GLU A 118 -21.58 -0.04 -22.02
CA GLU A 118 -22.99 -0.24 -21.69
C GLU A 118 -23.24 -0.08 -20.20
N MET A 119 -22.34 -0.62 -19.37
CA MET A 119 -22.40 -0.51 -17.91
C MET A 119 -22.13 0.91 -17.41
N LEU A 120 -21.13 1.60 -18.00
CA LEU A 120 -20.78 2.97 -17.66
C LEU A 120 -20.68 3.84 -18.92
N PRO A 121 -21.79 4.43 -19.37
CA PRO A 121 -21.84 5.24 -20.59
C PRO A 121 -20.93 6.48 -20.57
N LEU A 122 -20.49 6.94 -19.40
CA LEU A 122 -19.53 8.04 -19.25
C LEU A 122 -18.12 7.67 -19.73
N LEU A 123 -17.79 6.38 -19.77
CA LEU A 123 -16.44 5.89 -20.03
C LEU A 123 -16.09 5.94 -21.53
N ASP A 124 -14.93 6.46 -21.90
CA ASP A 124 -14.34 6.27 -23.21
C ASP A 124 -13.55 4.95 -23.23
N VAL A 125 -14.00 4.04 -24.09
CA VAL A 125 -13.54 2.66 -24.17
C VAL A 125 -12.82 2.34 -25.48
N ARG A 126 -12.48 3.35 -26.30
CA ARG A 126 -11.98 3.13 -27.68
C ARG A 126 -10.71 2.27 -27.74
N ASP A 127 -9.87 2.34 -26.73
CA ASP A 127 -8.62 1.59 -26.55
C ASP A 127 -8.71 0.51 -25.46
N VAL A 128 -9.89 0.31 -24.84
CA VAL A 128 -10.10 -0.73 -23.84
C VAL A 128 -10.24 -2.07 -24.54
N ARG A 129 -9.26 -2.95 -24.31
CA ARG A 129 -9.20 -4.30 -24.90
C ARG A 129 -10.00 -5.32 -24.10
N ALA A 130 -9.97 -5.19 -22.78
CA ALA A 130 -10.79 -5.97 -21.86
C ALA A 130 -11.03 -5.16 -20.57
N ALA A 131 -12.04 -5.56 -19.81
CA ALA A 131 -12.25 -5.08 -18.45
C ALA A 131 -12.62 -6.25 -17.53
N LEU A 132 -12.21 -6.19 -16.28
CA LEU A 132 -12.73 -7.07 -15.24
C LEU A 132 -13.85 -6.34 -14.50
N TRP A 133 -15.02 -6.97 -14.42
CA TRP A 133 -16.14 -6.56 -13.59
C TRP A 133 -16.14 -7.34 -12.28
N LEU A 134 -16.18 -6.63 -11.16
CA LEU A 134 -16.20 -7.17 -9.82
C LEU A 134 -17.43 -6.65 -9.06
N PRO A 135 -18.54 -7.39 -9.00
CA PRO A 135 -19.78 -6.90 -8.37
C PRO A 135 -19.68 -6.69 -6.86
N GLY A 136 -18.77 -7.39 -6.17
CA GLY A 136 -18.56 -7.22 -4.72
C GLY A 136 -17.66 -6.04 -4.35
N ASP A 137 -17.10 -5.33 -5.33
CA ASP A 137 -16.28 -4.15 -5.08
C ASP A 137 -17.16 -2.93 -4.78
N GLY A 138 -16.53 -1.85 -4.33
CA GLY A 138 -17.24 -0.61 -4.04
C GLY A 138 -16.36 0.44 -3.40
N TRP A 139 -16.99 1.33 -2.66
CA TRP A 139 -16.31 2.33 -1.86
C TRP A 139 -17.07 2.61 -0.57
N LEU A 140 -16.44 3.31 0.36
CA LEU A 140 -17.04 3.72 1.61
C LEU A 140 -16.50 5.05 2.13
N ASP A 141 -17.24 5.65 3.05
CA ASP A 141 -16.73 6.78 3.84
C ASP A 141 -15.69 6.27 4.85
N PRO A 142 -14.42 6.72 4.73
CA PRO A 142 -13.35 6.23 5.59
C PRO A 142 -13.57 6.45 7.09
N ALA A 143 -14.14 7.62 7.45
CA ALA A 143 -14.33 7.99 8.83
C ALA A 143 -15.47 7.20 9.46
N LEU A 144 -16.54 6.94 8.70
CA LEU A 144 -17.66 6.12 9.16
C LEU A 144 -17.27 4.67 9.41
N LEU A 145 -16.45 4.05 8.54
CA LEU A 145 -16.00 2.66 8.77
C LEU A 145 -15.25 2.50 10.10
N ALA A 146 -14.26 3.36 10.35
CA ALA A 146 -13.46 3.28 11.57
C ALA A 146 -14.30 3.55 12.83
N ARG A 147 -15.28 4.46 12.75
CA ARG A 147 -16.23 4.74 13.84
C ARG A 147 -17.19 3.58 14.06
N ALA A 148 -17.69 2.93 13.01
CA ALA A 148 -18.56 1.77 13.13
C ALA A 148 -17.83 0.60 13.80
N LEU A 149 -16.59 0.32 13.39
CA LEU A 149 -15.73 -0.67 14.05
C LEU A 149 -15.45 -0.33 15.51
N ALA A 150 -15.16 0.94 15.82
CA ALA A 150 -14.96 1.40 17.20
C ALA A 150 -16.23 1.20 18.05
N ALA A 151 -17.40 1.61 17.54
CA ALA A 151 -18.69 1.42 18.23
C ALA A 151 -19.01 -0.07 18.45
N GLY A 152 -18.70 -0.91 17.47
CA GLY A 152 -18.77 -2.37 17.61
C GLY A 152 -17.86 -2.89 18.70
N ALA A 153 -16.62 -2.40 18.77
CA ALA A 153 -15.65 -2.78 19.79
C ALA A 153 -16.12 -2.35 21.21
N GLU A 154 -16.60 -1.12 21.36
CA GLU A 154 -17.15 -0.60 22.63
C GLU A 154 -18.36 -1.40 23.11
N LYS A 155 -19.26 -1.77 22.21
CA LYS A 155 -20.40 -2.66 22.51
C LYS A 155 -19.96 -4.03 23.06
N LEU A 156 -18.78 -4.48 22.66
CA LEU A 156 -18.16 -5.73 23.13
C LEU A 156 -17.24 -5.53 24.35
N GLY A 157 -17.17 -4.32 24.92
CA GLY A 157 -16.46 -4.03 26.16
C GLY A 157 -15.07 -3.40 25.99
N VAL A 158 -14.64 -3.09 24.76
CA VAL A 158 -13.38 -2.37 24.54
C VAL A 158 -13.46 -0.96 25.12
N ARG A 159 -12.41 -0.53 25.83
CA ARG A 159 -12.28 0.85 26.33
C ARG A 159 -11.45 1.68 25.35
N ILE A 160 -12.00 2.79 24.88
CA ILE A 160 -11.34 3.69 23.92
C ILE A 160 -11.02 5.02 24.61
N PHE A 161 -9.76 5.46 24.54
CA PHE A 161 -9.30 6.74 25.08
C PHE A 161 -8.72 7.59 23.94
N THR A 162 -9.43 8.64 23.54
CA THR A 162 -8.94 9.67 22.61
C THR A 162 -8.15 10.75 23.38
N GLY A 163 -7.44 11.63 22.67
CA GLY A 163 -6.58 12.66 23.26
C GLY A 163 -5.36 12.11 24.02
N THR A 164 -5.16 10.79 24.02
CA THR A 164 -4.26 10.07 24.91
C THR A 164 -3.04 9.58 24.13
N ARG A 165 -1.91 10.24 24.35
CA ARG A 165 -0.66 9.95 23.65
C ARG A 165 0.12 8.84 24.37
N VAL A 166 0.60 7.86 23.62
CA VAL A 166 1.65 6.95 24.11
C VAL A 166 3.01 7.67 24.10
N THR A 167 3.65 7.73 25.27
CA THR A 167 4.97 8.35 25.47
C THR A 167 6.09 7.34 25.68
N GLY A 168 5.75 6.08 25.99
CA GLY A 168 6.72 5.00 26.15
C GLY A 168 6.06 3.63 26.10
N VAL A 169 6.87 2.62 25.80
CA VAL A 169 6.50 1.20 25.90
C VAL A 169 7.53 0.55 26.82
N ASP A 170 7.07 -0.11 27.87
CA ASP A 170 7.95 -0.70 28.86
C ASP A 170 8.26 -2.15 28.48
N VAL A 171 9.55 -2.49 28.42
CA VAL A 171 10.05 -3.80 28.01
C VAL A 171 10.93 -4.37 29.11
N VAL A 172 10.59 -5.56 29.60
CA VAL A 172 11.30 -6.26 30.69
C VAL A 172 11.64 -7.66 30.21
N GLY A 173 12.91 -8.05 30.26
CA GLY A 173 13.34 -9.39 29.82
C GLY A 173 13.12 -9.70 28.33
N GLY A 174 12.91 -8.68 27.49
CA GLY A 174 12.58 -8.85 26.07
C GLY A 174 11.08 -9.04 25.79
N GLU A 175 10.23 -8.83 26.81
CA GLU A 175 8.78 -8.90 26.75
C GLU A 175 8.16 -7.54 27.06
N VAL A 176 7.03 -7.23 26.43
CA VAL A 176 6.26 -6.03 26.75
C VAL A 176 5.64 -6.18 28.14
N ALA A 177 5.68 -5.13 28.96
CA ALA A 177 5.12 -5.11 30.31
C ALA A 177 4.03 -4.04 30.50
N GLY A 178 3.95 -3.08 29.57
CA GLY A 178 2.97 -2.00 29.63
C GLY A 178 3.29 -0.84 28.71
N VAL A 179 2.45 0.19 28.80
CA VAL A 179 2.58 1.44 28.05
C VAL A 179 2.46 2.64 28.97
N ARG A 180 3.27 3.67 28.71
CA ARG A 180 3.20 4.98 29.35
C ARG A 180 2.35 5.91 28.50
N LEU A 181 1.40 6.57 29.15
CA LEU A 181 0.36 7.38 28.52
C LEU A 181 0.41 8.80 29.08
N ALA A 182 0.00 9.77 28.25
CA ALA A 182 -0.13 11.16 28.65
C ALA A 182 -1.37 11.82 28.03
N LEU A 183 -2.07 12.63 28.83
CA LEU A 183 -3.16 13.53 28.41
C LEU A 183 -2.87 14.91 28.98
N GLY A 184 -2.44 15.85 28.13
CA GLY A 184 -1.94 17.14 28.59
C GLY A 184 -0.69 16.98 29.48
N ALA A 185 -0.79 17.44 30.73
CA ALA A 185 0.28 17.33 31.73
C ALA A 185 0.17 16.07 32.63
N GLU A 186 -0.94 15.33 32.52
CA GLU A 186 -1.15 14.12 33.32
C GLU A 186 -0.48 12.92 32.64
N GLU A 187 0.28 12.13 33.40
CA GLU A 187 0.95 10.92 32.94
C GLU A 187 0.59 9.73 33.83
N TRP A 188 0.37 8.58 33.21
CA TRP A 188 0.12 7.32 33.91
C TRP A 188 0.62 6.13 33.09
N SER A 189 0.52 4.94 33.64
CA SER A 189 0.93 3.70 32.97
C SER A 189 -0.19 2.67 33.01
N VAL A 190 -0.26 1.85 31.96
CA VAL A 190 -1.16 0.71 31.86
C VAL A 190 -0.31 -0.53 31.67
N GLN A 191 -0.45 -1.50 32.57
CA GLN A 191 0.17 -2.81 32.41
C GLN A 191 -0.54 -3.56 31.28
N ALA A 192 0.23 -4.22 30.43
CA ALA A 192 -0.30 -4.98 29.31
C ALA A 192 0.69 -6.07 28.91
N ASP A 193 0.19 -7.30 28.77
CA ASP A 193 0.97 -8.44 28.25
C ASP A 193 1.00 -8.45 26.72
N THR A 194 0.11 -7.69 26.07
CA THR A 194 0.02 -7.58 24.62
C THR A 194 -0.23 -6.14 24.20
N VAL A 195 0.62 -5.61 23.32
CA VAL A 195 0.53 -4.27 22.76
C VAL A 195 0.59 -4.36 21.24
N VAL A 196 -0.41 -3.82 20.55
CA VAL A 196 -0.42 -3.75 19.07
C VAL A 196 -0.23 -2.31 18.62
N ILE A 197 0.80 -2.06 17.82
CA ILE A 197 1.09 -0.78 17.17
C ILE A 197 0.29 -0.70 15.86
N ALA A 198 -0.71 0.18 15.83
CA ALA A 198 -1.55 0.48 14.68
C ALA A 198 -1.57 2.00 14.37
N ALA A 199 -0.42 2.66 14.58
CA ALA A 199 -0.27 4.12 14.56
C ALA A 199 -0.05 4.71 13.15
N GLY A 200 -0.50 4.04 12.08
CA GLY A 200 -0.38 4.52 10.70
C GLY A 200 1.06 4.92 10.33
N ALA A 201 1.23 6.10 9.75
CA ALA A 201 2.52 6.68 9.38
C ALA A 201 3.48 6.88 10.59
N ALA A 202 2.95 6.93 11.82
CA ALA A 202 3.73 7.05 13.05
C ALA A 202 4.19 5.70 13.64
N SER A 203 3.83 4.57 13.04
CA SER A 203 4.17 3.24 13.57
C SER A 203 5.67 3.04 13.74
N GLY A 204 6.51 3.55 12.82
CA GLY A 204 7.97 3.52 12.97
C GLY A 204 8.47 4.28 14.19
N ARG A 205 7.87 5.44 14.51
CA ARG A 205 8.21 6.23 15.71
C ARG A 205 7.76 5.54 16.99
N VAL A 206 6.55 4.97 17.00
CA VAL A 206 6.02 4.25 18.16
C VAL A 206 6.82 2.98 18.43
N GLY A 207 7.20 2.22 17.39
CA GLY A 207 8.07 1.04 17.54
C GLY A 207 9.40 1.35 18.23
N ARG A 208 10.01 2.50 17.91
CA ARG A 208 11.26 2.94 18.56
C ARG A 208 11.13 3.19 20.06
N LEU A 209 9.93 3.49 20.57
CA LEU A 209 9.70 3.59 22.03
C LEU A 209 9.94 2.25 22.76
N ALA A 210 9.85 1.13 22.03
CA ALA A 210 10.14 -0.22 22.52
C ALA A 210 11.48 -0.77 21.98
N GLY A 211 12.28 0.03 21.29
CA GLY A 211 13.53 -0.42 20.65
C GLY A 211 13.35 -1.28 19.39
N VAL A 212 12.18 -1.23 18.74
CA VAL A 212 11.89 -1.99 17.51
C VAL A 212 11.79 -1.05 16.31
N ASP A 213 12.42 -1.45 15.20
CA ASP A 213 12.30 -0.75 13.93
C ASP A 213 11.14 -1.33 13.11
N ILE A 214 10.16 -0.47 12.78
CA ILE A 214 9.07 -0.80 11.86
C ILE A 214 9.28 0.06 10.60
N PRO A 215 9.61 -0.53 9.43
CA PRO A 215 10.06 0.21 8.24
C PRO A 215 8.89 0.86 7.49
N VAL A 216 8.16 1.76 8.14
CA VAL A 216 7.12 2.58 7.51
C VAL A 216 7.76 3.86 6.96
N VAL A 217 7.43 4.19 5.72
CA VAL A 217 7.85 5.40 5.02
C VAL A 217 6.61 6.21 4.65
N PRO A 218 6.38 7.38 5.26
CA PRO A 218 5.30 8.27 4.88
C PRO A 218 5.57 8.89 3.49
N ILE A 219 4.72 8.61 2.51
CA ILE A 219 4.80 9.15 1.15
C ILE A 219 3.58 10.04 0.90
N LYS A 220 3.78 11.17 0.21
CA LYS A 220 2.68 12.07 -0.15
C LYS A 220 1.86 11.48 -1.31
N HIS A 221 0.55 11.59 -1.22
CA HIS A 221 -0.37 11.12 -2.24
C HIS A 221 -1.57 12.05 -2.35
N GLN A 222 -2.10 12.23 -3.55
CA GLN A 222 -3.20 13.15 -3.77
C GLN A 222 -4.29 12.64 -4.70
N TYR A 223 -5.49 13.15 -4.47
CA TYR A 223 -6.63 13.04 -5.37
C TYR A 223 -7.37 14.38 -5.43
N VAL A 224 -8.20 14.51 -6.44
CA VAL A 224 -9.05 15.67 -6.66
C VAL A 224 -10.53 15.26 -6.67
N VAL A 225 -11.41 16.19 -6.33
CA VAL A 225 -12.87 16.04 -6.47
C VAL A 225 -13.36 17.13 -7.39
N THR A 226 -14.23 16.76 -8.32
CA THR A 226 -14.75 17.66 -9.34
C THR A 226 -16.04 18.36 -8.90
N GLU A 227 -16.43 19.39 -9.65
CA GLU A 227 -17.80 19.88 -9.62
C GLU A 227 -18.78 18.75 -10.03
N PRO A 228 -20.04 18.80 -9.60
CA PRO A 228 -21.07 17.87 -10.06
C PRO A 228 -21.36 18.02 -11.55
N PHE A 229 -21.58 16.90 -12.25
CA PHE A 229 -21.96 16.87 -13.67
C PHE A 229 -22.91 15.69 -13.98
N ASP A 230 -23.85 15.44 -13.06
CA ASP A 230 -24.88 14.39 -13.15
C ASP A 230 -24.34 12.95 -13.17
N VAL A 231 -23.27 12.69 -12.40
CA VAL A 231 -22.73 11.34 -12.22
C VAL A 231 -23.69 10.52 -11.33
N PRO A 232 -24.13 9.33 -11.77
CA PRO A 232 -25.04 8.51 -10.98
C PRO A 232 -24.33 7.91 -9.76
N SER A 233 -25.00 7.88 -8.61
CA SER A 233 -24.47 7.27 -7.37
C SER A 233 -24.24 5.76 -7.48
N SER A 234 -24.82 5.10 -8.49
CA SER A 234 -24.58 3.69 -8.81
C SER A 234 -23.37 3.47 -9.72
N MET A 235 -22.61 4.52 -10.07
CA MET A 235 -21.41 4.41 -10.88
C MET A 235 -20.41 3.44 -10.22
N PRO A 236 -19.97 2.39 -10.93
CA PRO A 236 -18.90 1.54 -10.45
C PRO A 236 -17.64 2.32 -10.13
N THR A 237 -16.87 1.81 -9.18
CA THR A 237 -15.47 2.25 -9.04
C THR A 237 -14.69 1.86 -10.28
N VAL A 238 -13.78 2.70 -10.77
CA VAL A 238 -12.97 2.41 -11.96
C VAL A 238 -11.50 2.51 -11.63
N ARG A 239 -10.74 1.53 -12.11
CA ARG A 239 -9.27 1.53 -12.13
C ARG A 239 -8.79 1.33 -13.56
N ASP A 240 -7.90 2.19 -14.02
CA ASP A 240 -7.19 2.10 -15.28
C ASP A 240 -5.68 2.06 -14.98
N PRO A 241 -5.12 0.87 -14.70
CA PRO A 241 -3.74 0.72 -14.25
C PRO A 241 -2.72 1.16 -15.31
N ASP A 242 -3.02 0.92 -16.60
CA ASP A 242 -2.14 1.28 -17.71
C ASP A 242 -1.99 2.80 -17.85
N ASN A 243 -3.02 3.57 -17.46
CA ASN A 243 -2.98 5.04 -17.42
C ASN A 243 -2.86 5.59 -15.98
N ILE A 244 -2.52 4.72 -15.02
CA ILE A 244 -2.18 5.06 -13.64
C ILE A 244 -3.24 5.87 -12.89
N VAL A 245 -4.51 5.62 -13.19
CA VAL A 245 -5.63 6.42 -12.65
C VAL A 245 -6.73 5.55 -12.07
N TYR A 246 -7.40 6.06 -11.06
CA TYR A 246 -8.62 5.50 -10.52
C TYR A 246 -9.62 6.60 -10.22
N PHE A 247 -10.92 6.28 -10.30
CA PHE A 247 -11.97 7.24 -10.03
C PHE A 247 -13.29 6.57 -9.60
N ARG A 248 -14.10 7.32 -8.87
CA ARG A 248 -15.43 6.91 -8.40
C ARG A 248 -16.34 8.12 -8.32
N GLU A 249 -17.63 7.90 -8.23
CA GLU A 249 -18.59 8.98 -7.93
C GLU A 249 -18.30 9.62 -6.57
N GLU A 250 -18.44 10.95 -6.49
CA GLU A 250 -18.40 11.74 -5.25
C GLU A 250 -19.28 12.98 -5.44
N GLY A 251 -20.38 13.06 -4.69
CA GLY A 251 -21.23 14.26 -4.63
C GLY A 251 -21.90 14.66 -5.95
N GLY A 252 -22.18 13.70 -6.84
CA GLY A 252 -22.69 13.95 -8.20
C GLY A 252 -21.62 14.36 -9.21
N GLY A 253 -20.36 14.45 -8.78
CA GLY A 253 -19.17 14.54 -9.64
C GLY A 253 -18.35 13.25 -9.53
N ILE A 254 -17.03 13.36 -9.70
CA ILE A 254 -16.12 12.25 -9.43
C ILE A 254 -14.95 12.66 -8.54
N LEU A 255 -14.45 11.69 -7.79
CA LEU A 255 -13.13 11.70 -7.20
C LEU A 255 -12.15 11.03 -8.16
N VAL A 256 -11.03 11.69 -8.46
CA VAL A 256 -9.94 11.17 -9.31
C VAL A 256 -8.64 11.13 -8.53
N GLY A 257 -7.99 9.98 -8.48
CA GLY A 257 -6.63 9.85 -7.93
C GLY A 257 -5.72 9.06 -8.86
N GLY A 258 -4.42 9.17 -8.63
CA GLY A 258 -3.41 8.48 -9.44
C GLY A 258 -2.08 8.36 -8.71
N TYR A 259 -1.22 7.48 -9.21
CA TYR A 259 0.09 7.20 -8.62
C TYR A 259 1.20 7.83 -9.43
N ILE A 260 1.61 9.03 -9.01
CA ILE A 260 2.69 9.76 -9.70
C ILE A 260 3.98 8.92 -9.74
N ARG A 261 4.67 8.94 -10.88
CA ARG A 261 5.92 8.17 -11.08
C ARG A 261 7.09 8.73 -10.27
N THR A 262 7.01 9.98 -9.84
CA THR A 262 8.02 10.67 -9.03
C THR A 262 7.46 11.08 -7.66
N PRO A 263 7.16 10.10 -6.78
CA PRO A 263 6.59 10.37 -5.46
C PRO A 263 7.58 11.10 -4.55
N GLU A 264 7.04 11.76 -3.52
CA GLU A 264 7.82 12.41 -2.49
C GLU A 264 7.56 11.81 -1.12
N ILE A 265 8.62 11.67 -0.34
CA ILE A 265 8.52 11.31 1.08
C ILE A 265 8.09 12.55 1.87
N TRP A 266 7.21 12.35 2.84
CA TRP A 266 7.00 13.33 3.90
C TRP A 266 8.12 13.17 4.94
N ASP A 267 9.21 13.92 4.75
CA ASP A 267 10.40 13.78 5.59
C ASP A 267 10.24 14.51 6.93
N THR A 268 9.73 13.79 7.92
CA THR A 268 9.56 14.28 9.30
C THR A 268 9.98 13.23 10.32
N GLY A 269 10.59 13.67 11.42
CA GLY A 269 10.89 12.81 12.57
C GLY A 269 9.66 12.47 13.42
N ASN A 270 8.60 13.28 13.32
CA ASN A 270 7.37 13.15 14.10
C ASN A 270 6.13 13.16 13.17
N PRO A 271 5.94 12.12 12.34
CA PRO A 271 4.74 12.00 11.52
C PRO A 271 3.49 11.93 12.40
N LEU A 272 2.43 12.61 11.97
CA LEU A 272 1.14 12.71 12.67
C LEU A 272 1.23 13.30 14.09
N GLU A 273 2.23 14.15 14.33
CA GLU A 273 2.28 15.00 15.53
C GLU A 273 1.00 15.85 15.64
N GLU A 274 0.61 16.44 14.52
CA GLU A 274 -0.64 17.20 14.34
C GLU A 274 -1.73 16.32 13.70
N PRO A 275 -2.99 16.44 14.15
CA PRO A 275 -4.10 15.71 13.55
C PRO A 275 -4.41 16.24 12.14
N ARG A 276 -4.98 15.39 11.29
CA ARG A 276 -5.51 15.77 9.97
C ARG A 276 -4.53 16.53 9.08
N THR A 277 -3.25 16.18 9.15
CA THR A 277 -2.20 16.80 8.32
C THR A 277 -2.50 16.59 6.84
N LEU A 278 -2.57 17.70 6.08
CA LEU A 278 -2.55 17.76 4.62
C LEU A 278 -1.41 18.67 4.14
N PHE A 279 -1.08 18.55 2.87
CA PHE A 279 -0.08 19.35 2.18
C PHE A 279 -0.73 20.28 1.16
N GLU A 280 0.01 21.30 0.72
CA GLU A 280 -0.37 22.13 -0.42
C GLU A 280 -0.54 21.27 -1.68
N ALA A 281 -1.53 21.59 -2.51
CA ALA A 281 -1.80 20.86 -3.74
C ALA A 281 -0.61 20.92 -4.73
N ASP A 282 -0.21 19.78 -5.27
CA ASP A 282 0.79 19.70 -6.35
C ASP A 282 0.12 19.33 -7.68
N MET A 283 -0.56 20.31 -8.28
CA MET A 283 -1.28 20.11 -9.54
C MET A 283 -0.36 19.79 -10.73
N PRO A 284 0.85 20.40 -10.88
CA PRO A 284 1.78 20.02 -11.93
C PRO A 284 2.14 18.53 -11.91
N LYS A 285 2.41 17.93 -10.73
CA LYS A 285 2.68 16.48 -10.66
C LYS A 285 1.46 15.62 -10.93
N PHE A 286 0.26 16.13 -10.64
CA PHE A 286 -0.98 15.40 -10.85
C PHE A 286 -1.52 15.51 -12.28
N GLN A 287 -0.93 16.37 -13.11
CA GLN A 287 -1.40 16.64 -14.46
C GLN A 287 -1.54 15.36 -15.30
N GLU A 288 -0.56 14.44 -15.24
CA GLU A 288 -0.62 13.17 -15.97
C GLU A 288 -1.83 12.31 -15.56
N SER A 289 -2.13 12.25 -14.26
CA SER A 289 -3.28 11.51 -13.74
C SER A 289 -4.60 12.18 -14.15
N TRP A 290 -4.66 13.51 -14.12
CA TRP A 290 -5.85 14.26 -14.54
C TRP A 290 -6.11 14.09 -16.04
N GLU A 291 -5.09 14.22 -16.88
CA GLU A 291 -5.21 14.00 -18.33
C GLU A 291 -5.63 12.56 -18.65
N SER A 292 -5.10 11.58 -17.91
CA SER A 292 -5.51 10.17 -18.02
C SER A 292 -6.97 9.96 -17.64
N ALA A 293 -7.45 10.58 -16.55
CA ALA A 293 -8.86 10.56 -16.19
C ALA A 293 -9.73 11.23 -17.25
N ALA A 294 -9.33 12.39 -17.78
CA ALA A 294 -10.07 13.11 -18.81
C ALA A 294 -10.13 12.35 -20.15
N ARG A 295 -9.11 11.55 -20.46
CA ARG A 295 -9.16 10.59 -21.57
C ARG A 295 -10.22 9.52 -21.35
N ARG A 296 -10.37 9.01 -20.13
CA ARG A 296 -11.42 8.02 -19.78
C ARG A 296 -12.80 8.62 -19.62
N VAL A 297 -12.93 9.84 -19.13
CA VAL A 297 -14.21 10.51 -18.88
C VAL A 297 -14.15 11.89 -19.55
N PRO A 298 -14.51 11.99 -20.84
CA PRO A 298 -14.35 13.23 -21.62
C PRO A 298 -15.04 14.47 -21.02
N ALA A 299 -16.08 14.28 -20.19
CA ALA A 299 -16.74 15.36 -19.47
C ALA A 299 -15.76 16.17 -18.60
N LEU A 300 -14.72 15.54 -18.05
CA LEU A 300 -13.72 16.19 -17.19
C LEU A 300 -12.91 17.27 -17.89
N GLY A 301 -12.81 17.24 -19.22
CA GLY A 301 -12.18 18.32 -19.99
C GLY A 301 -12.89 19.68 -19.85
N ARG A 302 -14.09 19.71 -19.25
CA ARG A 302 -14.90 20.91 -19.03
C ARG A 302 -15.38 21.08 -17.58
N THR A 303 -15.03 20.14 -16.69
CA THR A 303 -15.49 20.16 -15.29
C THR A 303 -14.42 20.78 -14.40
N GLY A 304 -14.82 21.68 -13.50
CA GLY A 304 -13.90 22.27 -12.51
C GLY A 304 -13.50 21.29 -11.41
N ILE A 305 -12.39 21.59 -10.74
CA ILE A 305 -11.95 20.90 -9.51
C ILE A 305 -12.41 21.75 -8.31
N VAL A 306 -13.17 21.15 -7.39
CA VAL A 306 -13.67 21.83 -6.18
C VAL A 306 -12.82 21.56 -4.95
N LYS A 307 -12.05 20.46 -4.96
CA LYS A 307 -11.24 20.05 -3.82
C LYS A 307 -10.01 19.28 -4.28
N VAL A 308 -8.89 19.54 -3.63
CA VAL A 308 -7.69 18.72 -3.71
C VAL A 308 -7.40 18.19 -2.31
N VAL A 309 -7.11 16.90 -2.20
CA VAL A 309 -6.64 16.28 -0.98
C VAL A 309 -5.25 15.75 -1.26
N HIS A 310 -4.26 16.31 -0.56
CA HIS A 310 -2.87 15.89 -0.66
C HIS A 310 -2.40 15.52 0.75
N GLY A 311 -2.29 14.22 1.02
CA GLY A 311 -2.09 13.70 2.37
C GLY A 311 -0.96 12.67 2.45
N PRO A 312 -0.50 12.34 3.66
CA PRO A 312 0.50 11.30 3.86
C PRO A 312 -0.12 9.91 3.83
N GLU A 313 0.58 8.97 3.22
CA GLU A 313 0.23 7.54 3.21
C GLU A 313 1.41 6.71 3.72
N ALA A 314 1.10 5.65 4.48
CA ALA A 314 2.11 4.80 5.11
C ALA A 314 2.54 3.66 4.18
N PHE A 315 3.63 3.87 3.45
CA PHE A 315 4.23 2.88 2.57
C PHE A 315 5.28 2.03 3.28
N THR A 316 5.60 0.89 2.68
CA THR A 316 6.63 -0.06 3.14
C THR A 316 7.61 -0.31 2.00
N PRO A 317 8.79 -0.92 2.27
CA PRO A 317 9.82 -1.12 1.26
C PRO A 317 9.38 -1.96 0.06
N ASP A 318 8.41 -2.87 0.23
CA ASP A 318 7.92 -3.76 -0.82
C ASP A 318 6.48 -3.44 -1.28
N GLY A 319 5.80 -2.52 -0.60
CA GLY A 319 4.40 -2.21 -0.86
C GLY A 319 3.41 -3.15 -0.16
N GLU A 320 3.89 -4.03 0.72
CA GLU A 320 3.07 -4.98 1.48
C GLU A 320 2.87 -4.55 2.94
N PHE A 321 1.80 -5.05 3.57
CA PHE A 321 1.50 -4.77 4.99
C PHE A 321 2.63 -5.21 5.94
N LEU A 322 2.69 -4.62 7.14
CA LEU A 322 3.56 -5.05 8.24
C LEU A 322 2.69 -5.57 9.38
N LEU A 323 2.47 -6.88 9.40
CA LEU A 323 1.60 -7.58 10.33
C LEU A 323 2.40 -8.56 11.21
N GLY A 324 1.97 -8.78 12.45
CA GLY A 324 2.50 -9.85 13.31
C GLY A 324 3.29 -9.37 14.53
N GLU A 325 3.89 -10.34 15.22
CA GLU A 325 4.68 -10.10 16.43
C GLU A 325 6.11 -9.63 16.09
N THR A 326 6.60 -8.66 16.85
CA THR A 326 7.95 -8.11 16.70
C THR A 326 9.00 -8.97 17.38
N ALA A 327 10.26 -8.51 17.40
CA ALA A 327 11.32 -9.16 18.18
C ALA A 327 11.12 -9.01 19.71
N VAL A 328 10.26 -8.09 20.16
CA VAL A 328 9.83 -7.98 21.55
C VAL A 328 8.55 -8.79 21.72
N ARG A 329 8.59 -9.80 22.58
CA ARG A 329 7.44 -10.70 22.79
C ARG A 329 6.27 -9.92 23.39
N GLY A 330 5.06 -10.19 22.91
CA GLY A 330 3.84 -9.46 23.26
C GLY A 330 3.69 -8.11 22.55
N LEU A 331 4.70 -7.63 21.81
CA LEU A 331 4.59 -6.43 21.00
C LEU A 331 4.34 -6.79 19.54
N TRP A 332 3.22 -6.33 19.00
CA TRP A 332 2.72 -6.61 17.66
C TRP A 332 2.63 -5.33 16.82
N ALA A 333 2.60 -5.46 15.50
CA ALA A 333 2.32 -4.37 14.59
C ALA A 333 1.21 -4.74 13.59
N ALA A 334 0.38 -3.75 13.28
CA ALA A 334 -0.53 -3.75 12.14
C ALA A 334 -0.36 -2.39 11.45
N ALA A 335 0.59 -2.31 10.52
CA ALA A 335 1.04 -1.05 9.93
C ALA A 335 1.35 -1.17 8.43
N GLY A 336 1.69 -0.05 7.79
CA GLY A 336 2.20 -0.06 6.41
C GLY A 336 1.16 -0.47 5.37
N PHE A 337 -0.04 0.12 5.42
CA PHE A 337 -1.17 -0.32 4.60
C PHE A 337 -1.08 0.07 3.12
N CYS A 338 -0.07 0.84 2.70
CA CYS A 338 0.25 1.11 1.30
C CYS A 338 -1.00 1.39 0.46
N VAL A 339 -1.79 2.41 0.84
CA VAL A 339 -3.06 2.83 0.20
C VAL A 339 -4.19 1.79 0.09
N HIS A 340 -4.03 0.61 0.72
CA HIS A 340 -5.05 -0.43 0.81
C HIS A 340 -5.81 -0.46 2.14
N GLY A 341 -5.57 0.53 3.01
CA GLY A 341 -6.08 0.65 4.37
C GLY A 341 -7.52 0.19 4.56
N LEU A 342 -8.43 0.86 3.86
CA LEU A 342 -9.87 0.62 3.98
C LEU A 342 -10.31 -0.67 3.33
N ALA A 343 -9.71 -1.06 2.20
CA ALA A 343 -10.05 -2.33 1.57
C ALA A 343 -9.68 -3.51 2.48
N ALA A 344 -8.52 -3.45 3.13
CA ALA A 344 -7.99 -4.54 3.93
C ALA A 344 -8.40 -4.54 5.41
N ALA A 345 -8.98 -3.45 5.93
CA ALA A 345 -9.15 -3.26 7.36
C ALA A 345 -9.87 -4.40 8.09
N GLY A 346 -11.01 -4.87 7.57
CA GLY A 346 -11.75 -6.00 8.15
C GLY A 346 -10.89 -7.25 8.24
N GLY A 347 -10.31 -7.67 7.12
CA GLY A 347 -9.48 -8.86 7.05
C GLY A 347 -8.18 -8.79 7.85
N VAL A 348 -7.50 -7.63 7.88
CA VAL A 348 -6.34 -7.42 8.77
C VAL A 348 -6.74 -7.52 10.24
N GLY A 349 -7.90 -6.96 10.61
CA GLY A 349 -8.45 -7.09 11.95
C GLY A 349 -8.64 -8.54 12.36
N LYS A 350 -9.30 -9.33 11.51
CA LYS A 350 -9.48 -10.78 11.70
C LYS A 350 -8.15 -11.52 11.83
N ILE A 351 -7.23 -11.33 10.88
CA ILE A 351 -5.92 -12.00 10.86
C ILE A 351 -5.15 -11.71 12.14
N MET A 352 -5.04 -10.44 12.52
CA MET A 352 -4.29 -10.05 13.72
C MET A 352 -4.92 -10.61 14.99
N ALA A 353 -6.26 -10.59 15.08
CA ALA A 353 -6.95 -11.15 16.24
C ALA A 353 -6.72 -12.66 16.36
N GLU A 354 -6.94 -13.43 15.28
CA GLU A 354 -6.68 -14.88 15.26
C GLU A 354 -5.23 -15.19 15.59
N TRP A 355 -4.28 -14.42 15.05
CA TRP A 355 -2.87 -14.65 15.31
C TRP A 355 -2.50 -14.39 16.78
N ILE A 356 -3.04 -13.33 17.38
CA ILE A 356 -2.81 -13.00 18.79
C ILE A 356 -3.45 -14.05 19.71
N VAL A 357 -4.68 -14.51 19.40
CA VAL A 357 -5.44 -15.43 20.26
C VAL A 357 -4.98 -16.88 20.11
N ASP A 358 -4.87 -17.36 18.87
CA ASP A 358 -4.66 -18.79 18.57
C ASP A 358 -3.20 -19.12 18.24
N GLY A 359 -2.33 -18.10 18.10
CA GLY A 359 -0.92 -18.27 17.74
C GLY A 359 -0.66 -18.44 16.23
N SER A 360 -1.71 -18.58 15.42
CA SER A 360 -1.63 -18.60 13.96
C SER A 360 -2.95 -18.12 13.32
N PRO A 361 -2.89 -17.31 12.26
CA PRO A 361 -4.09 -16.90 11.52
C PRO A 361 -4.59 -18.01 10.58
N GLU A 362 -5.83 -17.90 10.11
CA GLU A 362 -6.40 -18.83 9.11
C GLU A 362 -5.60 -18.84 7.79
N TYR A 363 -5.10 -17.68 7.39
CA TYR A 363 -4.42 -17.49 6.10
C TYR A 363 -2.90 -17.52 6.23
N GLU A 364 -2.22 -17.94 5.15
CA GLU A 364 -0.76 -17.80 5.02
C GLU A 364 -0.42 -16.31 4.83
N VAL A 365 0.38 -15.73 5.73
CA VAL A 365 0.65 -14.28 5.79
C VAL A 365 2.13 -13.92 5.70
N PHE A 366 3.02 -14.83 5.28
CA PHE A 366 4.48 -14.59 5.23
C PHE A 366 4.84 -13.34 4.42
N GLY A 367 4.16 -13.08 3.30
CA GLY A 367 4.34 -11.88 2.50
C GLY A 367 3.98 -10.56 3.23
N MET A 368 3.17 -10.65 4.29
CA MET A 368 2.73 -9.52 5.12
C MET A 368 3.36 -9.53 6.52
N ASP A 369 4.04 -10.62 6.92
CA ASP A 369 4.72 -10.74 8.22
C ASP A 369 5.86 -9.70 8.28
N LEU A 370 5.89 -8.88 9.33
CA LEU A 370 6.91 -7.84 9.49
C LEU A 370 8.33 -8.43 9.62
N ARG A 371 8.46 -9.69 10.04
CA ARG A 371 9.73 -10.42 10.22
C ARG A 371 10.32 -10.89 8.90
N ARG A 372 9.62 -10.72 7.77
CA ARG A 372 10.21 -10.92 6.42
C ARG A 372 11.39 -9.97 6.18
N PHE A 373 11.38 -8.82 6.86
CA PHE A 373 12.48 -7.87 6.84
C PHE A 373 13.57 -8.22 7.87
N GLY A 374 14.80 -8.29 7.39
CA GLY A 374 15.98 -8.48 8.25
C GLY A 374 16.55 -7.16 8.77
N GLY A 375 17.70 -7.22 9.46
CA GLY A 375 18.35 -6.05 10.06
C GLY A 375 18.71 -4.91 9.08
N HIS A 376 18.76 -5.18 7.77
CA HIS A 376 18.97 -4.15 6.76
C HIS A 376 17.81 -3.16 6.66
N ALA A 377 16.58 -3.57 6.98
CA ALA A 377 15.40 -2.71 6.94
C ALA A 377 15.39 -1.64 8.05
N ARG A 378 16.32 -1.71 9.00
CA ARG A 378 16.57 -0.62 9.96
C ARG A 378 17.15 0.63 9.30
N SER A 379 17.76 0.49 8.12
CA SER A 379 18.30 1.62 7.38
C SER A 379 17.17 2.45 6.77
N SER A 380 17.05 3.70 7.21
CA SER A 380 16.07 4.64 6.68
C SER A 380 16.30 4.93 5.20
N SER A 381 17.56 5.05 4.74
CA SER A 381 17.85 5.32 3.33
C SER A 381 17.44 4.15 2.43
N TRP A 382 17.68 2.91 2.87
CA TRP A 382 17.25 1.71 2.15
C TRP A 382 15.71 1.62 2.08
N ALA A 383 15.03 1.80 3.22
CA ALA A 383 13.57 1.73 3.29
C ALA A 383 12.93 2.80 2.42
N ARG A 384 13.46 4.04 2.45
CA ARG A 384 13.00 5.17 1.61
C ARG A 384 13.15 4.87 0.13
N ALA A 385 14.31 4.40 -0.32
CA ALA A 385 14.56 4.08 -1.72
C ALA A 385 13.62 2.99 -2.24
N LYS A 386 13.44 1.90 -1.48
CA LYS A 386 12.56 0.78 -1.83
C LYS A 386 11.07 1.17 -1.79
N ALA A 387 10.64 2.00 -0.83
CA ALA A 387 9.27 2.47 -0.74
C ALA A 387 8.89 3.43 -1.89
N LEU A 388 9.79 4.35 -2.27
CA LEU A 388 9.60 5.22 -3.44
C LEU A 388 9.48 4.39 -4.73
N ASP A 389 10.35 3.40 -4.90
CA ASP A 389 10.28 2.46 -6.02
C ASP A 389 8.95 1.71 -6.06
N SER A 390 8.52 1.15 -4.92
CA SER A 390 7.24 0.45 -4.78
C SER A 390 6.04 1.34 -5.11
N TYR A 391 6.02 2.59 -4.64
CA TYR A 391 4.97 3.54 -4.99
C TYR A 391 4.97 3.84 -6.50
N SER A 392 6.13 4.17 -7.06
CA SER A 392 6.26 4.59 -8.46
C SER A 392 5.79 3.51 -9.44
N LYS A 393 5.80 2.24 -9.01
CA LYS A 393 5.42 1.05 -9.78
C LYS A 393 4.09 0.43 -9.32
N TYR A 394 3.29 1.14 -8.52
CA TYR A 394 2.11 0.56 -7.86
C TYR A 394 1.12 -0.09 -8.85
N TYR A 395 0.98 0.44 -10.06
CA TYR A 395 0.14 -0.12 -11.10
C TYR A 395 0.88 -0.84 -12.23
N ASP A 396 2.19 -1.03 -12.14
CA ASP A 396 2.92 -1.79 -13.15
C ASP A 396 2.51 -3.27 -13.12
N ILE A 397 2.67 -3.93 -14.27
CA ILE A 397 2.52 -5.39 -14.35
C ILE A 397 3.72 -5.97 -13.62
N VAL A 398 3.46 -6.79 -12.60
CA VAL A 398 4.52 -7.54 -11.91
C VAL A 398 4.73 -8.86 -12.64
N TYR A 399 5.86 -8.99 -13.32
CA TYR A 399 6.19 -10.20 -14.06
C TYR A 399 6.77 -11.29 -13.15
N PRO A 400 6.49 -12.58 -13.41
CA PRO A 400 7.17 -13.66 -12.70
C PRO A 400 8.69 -13.56 -12.84
N GLY A 401 9.40 -13.52 -11.71
CA GLY A 401 10.86 -13.40 -11.69
C GLY A 401 11.39 -11.99 -11.90
N GLU A 402 10.54 -10.97 -11.96
CA GLU A 402 10.97 -9.57 -11.98
C GLU A 402 11.79 -9.22 -10.73
N GLU A 403 12.89 -8.51 -10.93
CA GLU A 403 13.78 -8.07 -9.87
C GLU A 403 13.85 -6.54 -9.85
N ARG A 404 13.49 -5.94 -8.71
CA ARG A 404 13.62 -4.50 -8.51
C ARG A 404 15.07 -4.12 -8.27
N THR A 405 15.50 -2.98 -8.80
CA THR A 405 16.90 -2.51 -8.76
C THR A 405 17.16 -1.48 -7.66
N ALA A 406 16.12 -0.84 -7.12
CA ALA A 406 16.26 0.16 -6.08
C ALA A 406 17.02 -0.38 -4.86
N ALA A 407 17.96 0.42 -4.34
CA ALA A 407 18.82 0.11 -3.20
C ALA A 407 19.68 -1.18 -3.34
N ARG A 408 20.03 -1.56 -4.57
CA ARG A 408 20.95 -2.68 -4.87
C ARG A 408 22.25 -2.20 -5.53
N PRO A 409 23.36 -2.94 -5.37
CA PRO A 409 23.51 -4.11 -4.50
C PRO A 409 23.68 -3.71 -3.02
N LEU A 410 23.05 -4.45 -2.10
CA LEU A 410 23.17 -4.18 -0.66
C LEU A 410 24.19 -5.08 0.04
N ARG A 411 24.01 -6.41 -0.04
CA ARG A 411 24.92 -7.41 0.56
C ARG A 411 25.45 -8.33 -0.52
N ARG A 412 26.78 -8.44 -0.59
CA ARG A 412 27.49 -9.25 -1.58
C ARG A 412 28.30 -10.34 -0.89
N SER A 413 28.31 -11.54 -1.45
CA SER A 413 29.21 -12.61 -1.00
C SER A 413 30.64 -12.34 -1.50
N PRO A 414 31.69 -12.94 -0.91
CA PRO A 414 33.05 -12.86 -1.46
C PRO A 414 33.17 -13.38 -2.89
N ALA A 415 32.30 -14.30 -3.30
CA ALA A 415 32.25 -14.84 -4.66
C ALA A 415 31.51 -13.93 -5.67
N TRP A 416 30.88 -12.84 -5.21
CA TRP A 416 30.06 -11.97 -6.07
C TRP A 416 30.83 -11.43 -7.28
N VAL A 417 32.08 -11.00 -7.09
CA VAL A 417 32.92 -10.50 -8.20
C VAL A 417 33.14 -11.59 -9.24
N ARG A 418 33.45 -12.82 -8.80
CA ARG A 418 33.62 -13.95 -9.71
C ARG A 418 32.32 -14.33 -10.43
N HIS A 419 31.19 -14.23 -9.74
CA HIS A 419 29.89 -14.45 -10.36
C HIS A 419 29.61 -13.41 -11.46
N ALA A 420 29.87 -12.13 -11.19
CA ALA A 420 29.70 -11.06 -12.16
C ALA A 420 30.61 -11.26 -13.40
N GLU A 421 31.87 -11.66 -13.21
CA GLU A 421 32.79 -12.01 -14.31
C GLU A 421 32.29 -13.17 -15.19
N LEU A 422 31.49 -14.08 -14.63
CA LEU A 422 30.88 -15.21 -15.34
C LEU A 422 29.53 -14.86 -15.97
N GLY A 423 29.15 -13.57 -15.98
CA GLY A 423 27.87 -13.11 -16.54
C GLY A 423 26.67 -13.53 -15.68
N ALA A 424 26.80 -13.50 -14.35
CA ALA A 424 25.69 -13.77 -13.45
C ALA A 424 24.63 -12.67 -13.52
N GLU A 425 23.37 -13.09 -13.69
CA GLU A 425 22.21 -12.25 -13.47
C GLU A 425 21.75 -12.40 -12.01
N PHE A 426 21.70 -11.29 -11.29
CA PHE A 426 21.46 -11.29 -9.84
C PHE A 426 20.02 -10.94 -9.51
N GLY A 427 19.46 -11.69 -8.56
CA GLY A 427 18.25 -11.33 -7.82
C GLY A 427 18.54 -10.90 -6.39
N GLU A 428 17.60 -10.18 -5.78
CA GLU A 428 17.69 -9.73 -4.39
C GLU A 428 16.80 -10.56 -3.48
N LYS A 429 17.38 -11.04 -2.37
CA LYS A 429 16.68 -11.87 -1.40
C LYS A 429 17.19 -11.55 0.02
N SER A 430 16.35 -10.89 0.82
CA SER A 430 16.67 -10.39 2.16
C SER A 430 17.94 -9.52 2.21
N GLY A 431 18.11 -8.69 1.18
CA GLY A 431 19.24 -7.78 0.95
C GLY A 431 20.47 -8.43 0.32
N TRP A 432 20.48 -9.74 0.09
CA TRP A 432 21.60 -10.42 -0.58
C TRP A 432 21.43 -10.46 -2.08
N GLU A 433 22.51 -10.13 -2.78
CA GLU A 433 22.68 -10.43 -4.20
C GLU A 433 22.91 -11.94 -4.36
N ARG A 434 21.94 -12.63 -4.94
CA ARG A 434 22.00 -14.06 -5.25
C ARG A 434 21.93 -14.26 -6.74
N VAL A 435 22.79 -15.13 -7.27
CA VAL A 435 22.75 -15.45 -8.70
C VAL A 435 21.45 -16.19 -9.00
N ASN A 436 20.65 -15.66 -9.92
CA ASN A 436 19.47 -16.31 -10.45
C ASN A 436 19.89 -17.31 -11.55
N TRP A 437 20.74 -16.86 -12.48
CA TRP A 437 21.29 -17.66 -13.57
C TRP A 437 22.58 -17.03 -14.12
N PHE A 438 23.28 -17.72 -15.02
CA PHE A 438 24.49 -17.22 -15.68
C PHE A 438 24.28 -17.15 -17.19
N GLU A 439 24.51 -15.99 -17.80
CA GLU A 439 24.49 -15.82 -19.26
C GLU A 439 25.51 -16.73 -19.94
N SER A 440 26.66 -16.99 -19.31
CA SER A 440 27.67 -17.92 -19.82
C SER A 440 27.19 -19.36 -19.98
N ASN A 441 26.06 -19.73 -19.36
CA ASN A 441 25.46 -21.06 -19.46
C ASN A 441 24.22 -21.07 -20.39
N ALA A 442 23.84 -19.94 -20.99
CA ALA A 442 22.76 -19.91 -21.96
C ALA A 442 23.16 -20.76 -23.18
N GLY A 443 22.45 -21.86 -23.42
CA GLY A 443 22.63 -22.67 -24.63
C GLY A 443 22.29 -21.86 -25.89
N PRO A 444 22.66 -22.33 -27.10
CA PRO A 444 22.22 -21.69 -28.32
C PRO A 444 20.69 -21.55 -28.30
N SER A 445 20.19 -20.34 -28.52
CA SER A 445 18.75 -20.06 -28.56
C SER A 445 18.09 -21.03 -29.54
N PRO A 446 16.94 -21.64 -29.20
CA PRO A 446 16.21 -22.43 -30.18
C PRO A 446 15.90 -21.50 -31.36
N GLU A 447 16.31 -21.91 -32.57
CA GLU A 447 15.95 -21.18 -33.79
C GLU A 447 14.43 -21.00 -33.82
N ALA A 448 13.98 -19.82 -34.22
CA ALA A 448 12.57 -19.48 -34.34
C ALA A 448 11.89 -20.40 -35.38
N GLY A 449 11.44 -21.55 -34.92
CA GLY A 449 10.78 -22.58 -35.72
C GLY A 449 9.82 -23.36 -34.82
N GLU A 450 8.54 -23.07 -34.99
CA GLU A 450 7.38 -23.79 -34.43
C GLU A 450 7.43 -24.05 -32.91
N ALA A 451 6.90 -23.09 -32.15
CA ALA A 451 6.64 -23.28 -30.73
C ALA A 451 5.73 -24.50 -30.49
N PRO A 452 6.16 -25.52 -29.74
CA PRO A 452 5.23 -26.43 -29.08
C PRO A 452 4.69 -25.69 -27.86
N GLY A 453 3.36 -25.57 -27.76
CA GLY A 453 2.70 -24.89 -26.65
C GLY A 453 3.12 -25.47 -25.30
N GLY A 454 3.82 -24.67 -24.49
CA GLY A 454 4.15 -25.03 -23.12
C GLY A 454 5.39 -24.33 -22.57
N SER A 455 5.25 -23.80 -21.35
CA SER A 455 6.27 -23.27 -20.43
C SER A 455 6.89 -21.91 -20.76
N GLY A 456 6.53 -20.93 -19.92
CA GLY A 456 7.15 -19.62 -19.86
C GLY A 456 8.59 -19.72 -19.36
N ALA A 457 9.51 -19.29 -20.21
CA ALA A 457 10.84 -18.80 -19.86
C ALA A 457 11.51 -18.20 -21.12
N SER A 458 10.84 -17.38 -21.91
CA SER A 458 11.49 -16.60 -22.97
C SER A 458 10.59 -15.52 -23.53
N GLU A 459 10.33 -14.45 -22.77
CA GLU A 459 9.92 -13.16 -23.33
C GLU A 459 10.02 -12.09 -22.23
N ALA A 460 11.26 -11.88 -21.76
CA ALA A 460 11.66 -10.71 -20.99
C ALA A 460 12.87 -10.09 -21.71
N ARG A 461 12.67 -9.65 -22.95
CA ARG A 461 13.68 -8.89 -23.71
C ARG A 461 12.98 -7.78 -24.49
N GLU A 462 12.79 -6.65 -23.82
CA GLU A 462 13.04 -5.29 -24.32
C GLU A 462 12.44 -4.29 -23.33
N VAL A 463 13.20 -3.93 -22.29
CA VAL A 463 13.00 -2.63 -21.64
C VAL A 463 13.79 -1.64 -22.47
N ARG A 464 13.12 -0.89 -23.34
CA ARG A 464 13.73 0.21 -24.08
C ARG A 464 14.26 1.24 -23.09
N GLU A 465 15.55 1.53 -23.18
CA GLU A 465 16.17 2.70 -22.55
C GLU A 465 15.42 3.97 -22.95
N VAL A 466 15.06 4.78 -21.96
CA VAL A 466 14.56 6.14 -22.17
C VAL A 466 15.76 6.99 -22.62
N PRO A 467 15.68 7.72 -23.75
CA PRO A 467 16.81 8.49 -24.23
C PRO A 467 17.14 9.63 -23.27
N GLU A 468 18.39 9.70 -22.81
CA GLU A 468 18.94 10.82 -22.03
C GLU A 468 18.80 12.13 -22.82
N THR A 469 18.32 13.20 -22.17
CA THR A 469 18.23 14.55 -22.76
C THR A 469 19.57 15.28 -22.66
N GLU A 470 19.87 16.17 -23.62
CA GLU A 470 21.14 16.92 -23.72
C GLU A 470 21.56 17.65 -22.42
N GLU A 471 20.61 18.11 -21.60
CA GLU A 471 20.89 18.73 -20.29
C GLU A 471 21.61 17.80 -19.30
N SER A 472 21.36 16.49 -19.38
CA SER A 472 21.98 15.50 -18.50
C SER A 472 23.44 15.16 -18.88
N ARG A 473 23.84 15.47 -20.12
CA ARG A 473 25.25 15.37 -20.57
C ARG A 473 26.08 16.56 -20.11
N GLU A 474 25.55 17.79 -20.20
CA GLU A 474 26.28 19.00 -19.79
C GLU A 474 26.57 19.03 -18.29
N ALA A 475 25.67 18.49 -17.46
CA ALA A 475 25.90 18.39 -16.01
C ALA A 475 27.05 17.44 -15.62
N ARG A 476 27.39 16.47 -16.47
CA ARG A 476 28.54 15.57 -16.27
C ARG A 476 29.87 16.18 -16.69
N GLU A 477 29.89 16.94 -17.79
CA GLU A 477 31.14 17.55 -18.27
C GLU A 477 31.62 18.69 -17.36
N VAL A 478 30.72 19.46 -16.75
CA VAL A 478 31.13 20.57 -15.85
C VAL A 478 31.71 20.04 -14.52
N GLY A 479 31.28 18.86 -14.06
CA GLY A 479 31.74 18.25 -12.81
C GLY A 479 33.15 17.64 -12.85
N GLU A 480 33.68 17.33 -14.04
CA GLU A 480 35.00 16.70 -14.20
C GLU A 480 36.16 17.70 -14.32
N THR A 481 35.88 18.99 -14.60
CA THR A 481 36.93 20.00 -14.86
C THR A 481 37.38 20.85 -13.67
N GLU A 482 36.71 20.83 -12.51
CA GLU A 482 37.11 21.65 -11.34
C GLU A 482 37.81 20.87 -10.20
N GLY A 483 38.27 19.65 -10.48
CA GLY A 483 38.73 18.71 -9.43
C GLY A 483 40.22 18.44 -9.30
N VAL A 484 41.14 19.21 -9.90
CA VAL A 484 42.59 18.98 -9.71
C VAL A 484 43.40 20.27 -9.80
N ARG A 485 43.70 20.91 -8.65
CA ARG A 485 44.89 21.76 -8.48
C ARG A 485 45.36 21.80 -7.03
N GLU A 486 46.50 21.15 -6.82
CA GLU A 486 47.59 21.43 -5.87
C GLU A 486 47.29 21.69 -4.39
N VAL A 487 47.68 20.73 -3.54
CA VAL A 487 48.47 21.02 -2.33
C VAL A 487 49.50 19.90 -2.14
N GLN A 488 50.79 20.21 -2.36
CA GLN A 488 51.92 19.37 -1.96
C GLN A 488 52.82 20.21 -1.03
N GLU A 489 53.35 19.53 -0.02
CA GLU A 489 54.04 20.01 1.19
C GLU A 489 55.26 20.93 0.96
N VAL A 490 55.51 21.85 1.90
CA VAL A 490 56.87 22.25 2.31
C VAL A 490 56.90 22.43 3.84
N GLN A 491 57.92 21.81 4.45
CA GLN A 491 58.35 21.89 5.85
C GLN A 491 58.93 23.27 6.21
N GLU A 492 58.54 23.82 7.37
CA GLU A 492 59.41 24.21 8.51
C GLU A 492 58.55 24.66 9.70
#